data_AF-A0A4Q2DNQ7-F1
#
_entry.id   AF-A0A4Q2DNQ7-F1
#
_cell.length_a   1.000
_cell.length_b   1.000
_cell.length_c   1.000
_cell.angle_alpha   90.00
_cell.angle_beta   90.00
_cell.angle_gamma   90.00
#
_symmetry.space_group_name_H-M   'P 1'
#
loop_
_entity.id
_entity.type
_entity.pdbx_description
1 polymer ?
#
loop_
_entity_poly.entity_id
_entity_poly.type
_entity_poly.pdbx_seq_one_letter_code
_entity_poly.pdbx_strand_id
1 'polypeptide(L)'
;MDSFMPFSESVIGGAATVNAFAILCTLALLSVALRITWLAIRSRMAGEEEKPHVYMFFQTQLGNYAVCLLLSMTFNTFAGILALPWLIARGITIGPACTAQAVLTQIGTLSSGYFTVIIAIHTFMSLVMKRGQSLLLSRCAMAFGWALAGIMAALPFFVATPNGAIYGPDGIMCGIRSAYVQLRFFLHLLPILVASVLSAILYSVIFLVLRGTIVLQGGVRLTLDPTERWSGRDENYNRFLARVARSMIWYPVGVCDTNAIKMIFD
;
A
#
# COMPACT_ATOMS: atom_id res chain seq x y z
N MET A 1 31.35 -14.10 14.91
CA MET A 1 31.82 -12.73 15.20
C MET A 1 30.82 -11.80 14.57
N ASP A 2 29.79 -11.42 15.32
CA ASP A 2 28.78 -10.47 14.83
C ASP A 2 29.42 -9.09 14.79
N SER A 3 29.57 -8.54 13.60
CA SER A 3 30.12 -7.19 13.43
C SER A 3 29.03 -6.18 13.77
N PHE A 4 29.24 -5.43 14.84
CA PHE A 4 28.39 -4.32 15.24
C PHE A 4 28.81 -3.06 14.46
N MET A 5 27.87 -2.43 13.77
CA MET A 5 28.08 -1.21 12.99
C MET A 5 27.37 -0.04 13.69
N PRO A 6 28.09 0.87 14.35
CA PRO A 6 27.48 1.99 15.06
C PRO A 6 26.88 3.01 14.09
N PHE A 7 25.82 3.69 14.52
CA PHE A 7 25.23 4.80 13.78
C PHE A 7 26.05 6.09 13.93
N SER A 8 26.05 6.91 12.87
CA SER A 8 26.51 8.29 12.98
C SER A 8 25.50 9.12 13.77
N GLU A 9 25.95 10.08 14.58
CA GLU A 9 25.05 10.93 15.38
C GLU A 9 24.03 11.71 14.53
N SER A 10 24.41 12.03 13.28
CA SER A 10 23.55 12.77 12.35
C SER A 10 22.31 11.99 11.90
N VAL A 11 22.32 10.65 11.97
CA VAL A 11 21.22 9.81 11.46
C VAL A 11 20.27 9.32 12.56
N ILE A 12 20.61 9.53 13.84
CA ILE A 12 19.81 9.08 14.99
C ILE A 12 18.42 9.73 15.01
N GLY A 13 18.34 11.03 14.70
CA GLY A 13 17.07 11.75 14.62
C GLY A 13 16.12 11.15 13.58
N GLY A 14 16.65 10.87 12.38
CA GLY A 14 15.89 10.21 11.31
C GLY A 14 15.43 8.80 11.69
N ALA A 15 16.30 8.02 12.35
CA ALA A 15 15.94 6.69 12.85
C ALA A 15 14.82 6.75 13.89
N ALA A 16 14.84 7.72 14.81
CA ALA A 16 13.77 7.92 15.79
C ALA A 16 12.44 8.26 15.11
N THR A 17 12.45 9.16 14.11
CA THR A 17 11.25 9.54 13.35
C THR A 17 10.64 8.33 12.62
N VAL A 18 11.45 7.57 11.88
CA VAL A 18 10.97 6.39 11.13
C VAL A 18 10.32 5.37 12.07
N ASN A 19 10.95 5.10 13.22
CA ASN A 19 10.41 4.16 14.20
C ASN A 19 9.11 4.66 14.85
N ALA A 20 8.99 5.96 15.15
CA ALA A 20 7.77 6.55 15.68
C ALA A 20 6.59 6.40 14.68
N PHE A 21 6.82 6.68 13.40
CA PHE A 21 5.83 6.45 12.35
C PHE A 21 5.47 4.97 12.20
N ALA A 22 6.45 4.07 12.29
CA ALA A 22 6.18 2.63 12.26
C ALA A 22 5.23 2.20 13.38
N ILE A 23 5.43 2.69 14.62
CA ILE A 23 4.54 2.40 15.76
C ILE A 23 3.12 2.92 15.48
N LEU A 24 2.99 4.18 15.05
CA LEU A 24 1.69 4.78 14.73
C LEU A 24 0.96 4.02 13.61
N CYS A 25 1.68 3.67 12.54
CA CYS A 25 1.15 2.86 11.45
C CYS A 25 0.72 1.47 11.93
N THR A 26 1.48 0.85 12.85
CA THR A 26 1.12 -0.45 13.45
C THR A 26 -0.21 -0.34 14.18
N LEU A 27 -0.38 0.67 15.04
CA LEU A 27 -1.61 0.89 15.80
C LEU A 27 -2.81 1.14 14.87
N ALA A 28 -2.61 1.91 13.80
CA ALA A 28 -3.62 2.14 12.79
C ALA A 28 -4.02 0.85 12.05
N LEU A 29 -3.05 0.03 11.62
CA LEU A 29 -3.32 -1.24 10.94
C LEU A 29 -4.01 -2.25 11.87
N LEU A 30 -3.59 -2.32 13.14
CA LEU A 30 -4.23 -3.16 14.15
C LEU A 30 -5.67 -2.74 14.41
N SER A 31 -5.95 -1.44 14.53
CA SER A 31 -7.33 -0.97 14.74
C SER A 31 -8.23 -1.31 13.55
N VAL A 32 -7.73 -1.18 12.32
CA VAL A 32 -8.44 -1.59 11.11
C VAL A 32 -8.67 -3.09 11.09
N ALA A 33 -7.64 -3.90 11.37
CA ALA A 33 -7.74 -5.36 11.39
C ALA A 33 -8.72 -5.86 12.47
N LEU A 34 -8.66 -5.31 13.68
CA LEU A 34 -9.59 -5.60 14.77
C LEU A 34 -11.01 -5.23 14.38
N ARG A 35 -11.23 -4.07 13.77
CA ARG A 35 -12.56 -3.63 13.31
C ARG A 35 -13.12 -4.56 12.23
N ILE A 36 -12.30 -4.95 11.25
CA ILE A 36 -12.72 -5.88 10.19
C ILE A 36 -13.06 -7.25 10.79
N THR A 37 -12.22 -7.75 11.69
CA THR A 37 -12.42 -9.06 12.34
C THR A 37 -13.65 -9.04 13.23
N TRP A 38 -13.84 -7.98 14.01
CA TRP A 38 -15.03 -7.77 14.83
C TRP A 38 -16.30 -7.73 13.99
N LEU A 39 -16.30 -6.99 12.88
CA LEU A 39 -17.43 -6.95 11.95
C LEU A 39 -17.70 -8.32 11.31
N ALA A 40 -16.64 -9.07 10.96
CA ALA A 40 -16.78 -10.41 10.43
C ALA A 40 -17.42 -11.37 11.44
N ILE A 41 -16.94 -11.36 12.70
CA ILE A 41 -17.50 -12.15 13.80
C ILE A 41 -18.95 -11.75 14.06
N ARG A 42 -19.24 -10.46 14.19
CA ARG A 42 -20.60 -9.94 14.37
C ARG A 42 -21.52 -10.35 13.22
N SER A 43 -21.07 -10.30 11.97
CA SER A 43 -21.85 -10.72 10.80
C SER A 43 -22.09 -12.23 10.71
N ARG A 44 -21.28 -13.04 11.42
CA ARG A 44 -21.54 -14.48 11.55
C ARG A 44 -22.47 -14.80 12.72
N MET A 45 -22.49 -13.96 13.74
CA MET A 45 -23.35 -14.12 14.91
C MET A 45 -24.76 -13.51 14.71
N ALA A 46 -24.86 -12.41 13.97
CA ALA A 46 -26.13 -11.87 13.51
C ALA A 46 -26.58 -12.65 12.26
N GLY A 47 -27.77 -13.23 12.29
CA GLY A 47 -28.38 -13.89 11.13
C GLY A 47 -28.48 -12.96 9.91
N GLU A 48 -28.74 -13.56 8.73
CA GLU A 48 -28.59 -13.02 7.36
C GLU A 48 -29.07 -11.58 7.03
N GLU A 49 -29.77 -10.88 7.91
CA GLU A 49 -30.49 -9.64 7.59
C GLU A 49 -29.65 -8.35 7.55
N GLU A 50 -28.45 -8.28 8.15
CA GLU A 50 -27.61 -7.08 8.09
C GLU A 50 -26.11 -7.39 7.89
N LYS A 51 -25.73 -7.80 6.67
CA LYS A 51 -24.30 -7.78 6.29
C LYS A 51 -23.86 -6.31 6.11
N PRO A 52 -22.93 -5.78 6.93
CA PRO A 52 -22.52 -4.39 6.83
C PRO A 52 -21.88 -4.10 5.47
N HIS A 53 -22.19 -2.95 4.86
CA HIS A 53 -21.71 -2.53 3.53
C HIS A 53 -20.18 -2.61 3.35
N VAL A 54 -19.43 -2.44 4.44
CA VAL A 54 -17.97 -2.59 4.49
C VAL A 54 -17.53 -4.01 4.15
N TYR A 55 -18.24 -5.05 4.63
CA TYR A 55 -17.93 -6.44 4.34
C TYR A 55 -18.18 -6.78 2.87
N MET A 56 -19.25 -6.24 2.28
CA MET A 56 -19.53 -6.40 0.85
C MET A 56 -18.46 -5.74 -0.03
N PHE A 57 -17.89 -4.60 0.40
CA PHE A 57 -16.76 -3.97 -0.30
C PHE A 57 -15.52 -4.88 -0.35
N PHE A 58 -15.19 -5.58 0.74
CA PHE A 58 -14.05 -6.51 0.75
C PHE A 58 -14.26 -7.76 -0.12
N GLN A 59 -15.50 -8.10 -0.46
CA GLN A 59 -15.80 -9.16 -1.42
C GLN A 59 -15.66 -8.71 -2.88
N THR A 60 -15.47 -7.41 -3.13
CA THR A 60 -15.19 -6.89 -4.48
C THR A 60 -13.73 -7.13 -4.88
N GLN A 61 -13.46 -7.08 -6.19
CA GLN A 61 -12.09 -7.19 -6.72
C GLN A 61 -11.15 -6.11 -6.16
N LEU A 62 -11.67 -4.88 -6.02
CA LEU A 62 -10.96 -3.78 -5.40
C LEU A 62 -10.64 -4.05 -3.93
N GLY A 63 -11.59 -4.63 -3.20
CA GLY A 63 -11.41 -5.08 -1.81
C GLY A 63 -10.27 -6.08 -1.65
N ASN A 64 -10.17 -7.07 -2.53
CA ASN A 64 -9.09 -8.06 -2.49
C ASN A 64 -7.70 -7.44 -2.70
N TYR A 65 -7.58 -6.49 -3.63
CA TYR A 65 -6.31 -5.76 -3.82
C TYR A 65 -5.99 -4.87 -2.62
N ALA A 66 -6.99 -4.22 -2.03
CA ALA A 66 -6.80 -3.41 -0.82
C ALA A 66 -6.31 -4.26 0.36
N VAL A 67 -6.82 -5.49 0.54
CA VAL A 67 -6.32 -6.44 1.55
C VAL A 67 -4.86 -6.80 1.28
N CYS A 68 -4.49 -7.07 0.02
CA CYS A 68 -3.10 -7.38 -0.32
C CYS A 68 -2.17 -6.18 -0.05
N LEU A 69 -2.62 -4.95 -0.36
CA LEU A 69 -1.90 -3.73 -0.04
C LEU A 69 -1.72 -3.55 1.47
N LEU A 70 -2.78 -3.75 2.26
CA LEU A 70 -2.72 -3.68 3.73
C LEU A 70 -1.74 -4.72 4.30
N LEU A 71 -1.76 -5.95 3.77
CA LEU A 71 -0.82 -7.00 4.16
C LEU A 71 0.63 -6.61 3.82
N SER A 72 0.85 -5.96 2.68
CA SER A 72 2.16 -5.42 2.28
C SER A 72 2.66 -4.36 3.26
N MET A 73 1.77 -3.47 3.71
CA MET A 73 2.08 -2.45 4.72
C MET A 73 2.38 -3.07 6.09
N THR A 74 1.74 -4.18 6.44
CA THR A 74 2.08 -4.95 7.66
C THR A 74 3.51 -5.47 7.60
N PHE A 75 3.97 -6.01 6.46
CA PHE A 75 5.37 -6.44 6.32
C PHE A 75 6.37 -5.29 6.52
N ASN A 76 6.14 -4.13 5.89
CA ASN A 76 6.99 -2.94 6.07
C ASN A 76 7.01 -2.46 7.52
N THR A 77 5.83 -2.40 8.15
CA THR A 77 5.71 -1.93 9.52
C THR A 77 6.38 -2.89 10.49
N PHE A 78 6.24 -4.20 10.29
CA PHE A 78 6.91 -5.21 11.08
C PHE A 78 8.44 -5.14 10.92
N ALA A 79 8.93 -4.90 9.70
CA ALA A 79 10.35 -4.63 9.47
C ALA A 79 10.83 -3.35 10.19
N GLY A 80 10.00 -2.32 10.25
CA GLY A 80 10.24 -1.11 11.05
C GLY A 80 10.33 -1.39 12.54
N ILE A 81 9.45 -2.24 13.10
CA ILE A 81 9.53 -2.67 14.51
C ILE A 81 10.82 -3.42 14.79
N LEU A 82 11.27 -4.29 13.87
CA LEU A 82 12.56 -4.98 13.98
C LEU A 82 13.75 -4.01 13.97
N ALA A 83 13.55 -2.75 13.57
CA ALA A 83 14.59 -1.72 13.62
C ALA A 83 14.71 -1.03 15.00
N LEU A 84 13.74 -1.20 15.91
CA LEU A 84 13.75 -0.57 17.24
C LEU A 84 14.97 -0.96 18.08
N PRO A 85 15.39 -2.25 18.14
CA PRO A 85 16.59 -2.63 18.88
C PRO A 85 17.84 -1.93 18.34
N TRP A 86 17.94 -1.70 17.03
CA TRP A 86 19.08 -1.00 16.42
C TRP A 86 19.12 0.47 16.83
N LEU A 87 17.96 1.12 16.96
CA LEU A 87 17.84 2.48 17.47
C LEU A 87 18.30 2.57 18.93
N ILE A 88 17.86 1.63 19.78
CA ILE A 88 18.24 1.60 21.22
C ILE A 88 19.74 1.33 21.38
N ALA A 89 20.27 0.38 20.61
CA ALA A 89 21.69 0.02 20.62
C ALA A 89 22.58 1.07 19.92
N ARG A 90 22.00 2.07 19.24
CA ARG A 90 22.70 3.04 18.39
C ARG A 90 23.59 2.38 17.32
N GLY A 91 23.15 1.26 16.77
CA GLY A 91 23.89 0.53 15.74
C GLY A 91 23.22 -0.78 15.35
N ILE A 92 23.67 -1.36 14.24
CA ILE A 92 23.15 -2.60 13.68
C ILE A 92 24.10 -3.73 13.98
N THR A 93 23.55 -4.83 14.49
CA THR A 93 24.28 -6.10 14.62
C THR A 93 24.04 -6.94 13.36
N ILE A 94 25.11 -7.29 12.66
CA ILE A 94 25.02 -8.20 11.50
C ILE A 94 24.61 -9.58 12.00
N GLY A 95 23.55 -10.15 11.43
CA GLY A 95 23.03 -11.44 11.84
C GLY A 95 21.68 -11.78 11.20
N PRO A 96 21.06 -12.91 11.60
CA PRO A 96 19.80 -13.37 11.03
C PRO A 96 18.64 -12.40 11.24
N ALA A 97 18.62 -11.65 12.36
CA ALA A 97 17.63 -10.61 12.61
C ALA A 97 17.70 -9.46 11.59
N CYS A 98 18.92 -9.03 11.23
CA CYS A 98 19.15 -8.02 10.21
C CYS A 98 18.71 -8.52 8.83
N THR A 99 19.05 -9.76 8.48
CA THR A 99 18.59 -10.39 7.23
C THR A 99 17.07 -10.50 7.17
N ALA A 100 16.43 -10.93 8.26
CA ALA A 100 14.97 -11.02 8.33
C ALA A 100 14.30 -9.65 8.11
N GLN A 101 14.80 -8.59 8.76
CA GLN A 101 14.31 -7.23 8.54
C GLN A 101 14.47 -6.81 7.08
N ALA A 102 15.62 -7.07 6.46
CA ALA A 102 15.87 -6.70 5.08
C ALA A 102 14.92 -7.40 4.11
N VAL A 103 14.70 -8.71 4.29
CA VAL A 103 13.75 -9.50 3.49
C VAL A 103 12.32 -8.97 3.66
N LEU A 104 11.88 -8.71 4.89
CA LEU A 104 10.54 -8.19 5.18
C LEU A 104 10.32 -6.80 4.55
N THR A 105 11.33 -5.92 4.65
CA THR A 105 11.30 -4.59 4.01
C THR A 105 11.19 -4.72 2.49
N GLN A 106 11.96 -5.64 1.89
CA GLN A 106 11.94 -5.84 0.45
C GLN A 106 10.61 -6.41 -0.04
N ILE A 107 10.08 -7.44 0.63
CA ILE A 107 8.76 -8.01 0.30
C ILE A 107 7.69 -6.93 0.43
N GLY A 108 7.63 -6.22 1.57
CA GLY A 108 6.62 -5.20 1.83
C GLY A 108 6.68 -4.05 0.84
N THR A 109 7.87 -3.56 0.50
CA THR A 109 8.05 -2.45 -0.45
C THR A 109 7.67 -2.84 -1.87
N LEU A 110 8.11 -4.01 -2.35
CA LEU A 110 7.78 -4.47 -3.71
C LEU A 110 6.30 -4.79 -3.87
N SER A 111 5.72 -5.51 -2.91
CA SER A 111 4.31 -5.86 -2.93
C SER A 111 3.41 -4.62 -2.81
N SER A 112 3.71 -3.68 -1.91
CA SER A 112 2.92 -2.44 -1.77
C SER A 112 2.95 -1.61 -3.05
N GLY A 113 4.13 -1.39 -3.64
CA GLY A 113 4.24 -0.68 -4.93
C GLY A 113 3.43 -1.34 -6.04
N TYR A 114 3.53 -2.67 -6.17
CA TYR A 114 2.76 -3.43 -7.15
C TYR A 114 1.24 -3.31 -6.93
N PHE A 115 0.77 -3.51 -5.69
CA PHE A 115 -0.65 -3.45 -5.38
C PHE A 115 -1.23 -2.04 -5.49
N THR A 116 -0.45 -1.00 -5.24
CA THR A 116 -0.86 0.38 -5.53
C THR A 116 -1.09 0.59 -7.03
N VAL A 117 -0.19 0.11 -7.89
CA VAL A 117 -0.34 0.21 -9.35
C VAL A 117 -1.53 -0.60 -9.84
N ILE A 118 -1.72 -1.84 -9.38
CA ILE A 118 -2.85 -2.67 -9.84
C ILE A 118 -4.20 -2.07 -9.44
N ILE A 119 -4.30 -1.47 -8.24
CA ILE A 119 -5.49 -0.74 -7.81
C ILE A 119 -5.73 0.43 -8.75
N ALA A 120 -4.70 1.23 -9.06
CA ALA A 120 -4.84 2.36 -9.99
C ALA A 120 -5.28 1.90 -11.39
N ILE A 121 -4.72 0.80 -11.92
CA ILE A 121 -5.13 0.22 -13.20
C ILE A 121 -6.60 -0.24 -13.15
N HIS A 122 -7.00 -0.96 -12.10
CA HIS A 122 -8.37 -1.43 -11.94
C HIS A 122 -9.37 -0.27 -11.85
N THR A 123 -9.03 0.76 -11.08
CA THR A 123 -9.82 1.99 -10.98
C THR A 123 -9.90 2.72 -12.32
N PHE A 124 -8.79 2.84 -13.05
CA PHE A 124 -8.76 3.44 -14.38
C PHE A 124 -9.66 2.67 -15.36
N MET A 125 -9.53 1.35 -15.44
CA MET A 125 -10.35 0.50 -16.32
C MET A 125 -11.85 0.60 -15.98
N SER A 126 -12.18 0.64 -14.69
CA SER A 126 -13.57 0.68 -14.21
C SER A 126 -14.21 2.06 -14.39
N LEU A 127 -13.48 3.15 -14.08
CA LEU A 127 -14.03 4.51 -14.13
C LEU A 127 -13.93 5.14 -15.52
N VAL A 128 -12.79 4.96 -16.20
CA VAL A 128 -12.50 5.63 -17.46
C VAL A 128 -12.99 4.80 -18.64
N MET A 129 -12.63 3.51 -18.68
CA MET A 129 -13.00 2.63 -19.78
C MET A 129 -14.37 1.97 -19.59
N LYS A 130 -14.96 2.06 -18.38
CA LYS A 130 -16.23 1.39 -18.00
C LYS A 130 -16.23 -0.10 -18.33
N ARG A 131 -15.06 -0.75 -18.26
CA ARG A 131 -14.90 -2.20 -18.53
C ARG A 131 -14.82 -2.96 -17.23
N GLY A 132 -15.75 -3.90 -17.04
CA GLY A 132 -15.68 -4.86 -15.93
C GLY A 132 -14.48 -5.79 -16.09
N GLN A 133 -13.74 -6.02 -15.01
CA GLN A 133 -12.64 -6.98 -15.00
C GLN A 133 -13.13 -8.36 -14.55
N SER A 134 -12.54 -9.41 -15.12
CA SER A 134 -12.84 -10.79 -14.72
C SER A 134 -12.21 -11.12 -13.37
N LEU A 135 -12.93 -11.90 -12.55
CA LEU A 135 -12.45 -12.34 -11.24
C LEU A 135 -11.18 -13.20 -11.36
N LEU A 136 -11.06 -13.97 -12.45
CA LEU A 136 -9.88 -14.79 -12.71
C LEU A 136 -8.64 -13.92 -12.92
N LEU A 137 -8.76 -12.84 -13.70
CA LEU A 137 -7.67 -11.91 -13.94
C LEU A 137 -7.21 -11.26 -12.63
N SER A 138 -8.15 -10.92 -11.74
CA SER A 138 -7.83 -10.36 -10.43
C SER A 138 -7.04 -11.33 -9.55
N ARG A 139 -7.44 -12.60 -9.51
CA ARG A 139 -6.70 -13.64 -8.77
C ARG A 139 -5.31 -13.89 -9.34
N CYS A 140 -5.18 -13.94 -10.66
CA CYS A 140 -3.88 -14.06 -11.32
C CYS A 140 -2.96 -12.87 -11.01
N ALA A 141 -3.49 -11.64 -11.06
CA ALA A 141 -2.74 -10.44 -10.75
C ALA A 141 -2.26 -10.42 -9.28
N MET A 142 -3.08 -10.90 -8.35
CA MET A 142 -2.69 -11.06 -6.94
C MET A 142 -1.56 -12.09 -6.77
N ALA A 143 -1.73 -13.28 -7.35
CA ALA A 143 -0.73 -14.35 -7.27
C ALA A 143 0.60 -13.89 -7.87
N PHE A 144 0.56 -13.19 -9.00
CA PHE A 144 1.74 -12.62 -9.64
C PHE A 144 2.44 -11.58 -8.74
N GLY A 145 1.70 -10.68 -8.11
CA GLY A 145 2.27 -9.67 -7.20
C GLY A 145 3.04 -10.28 -6.03
N TRP A 146 2.46 -11.29 -5.39
CA TRP A 146 3.12 -11.99 -4.29
C TRP A 146 4.30 -12.85 -4.75
N ALA A 147 4.16 -13.55 -5.88
CA ALA A 147 5.25 -14.32 -6.47
C ALA A 147 6.42 -13.40 -6.85
N LEU A 148 6.16 -12.26 -7.47
CA LEU A 148 7.17 -11.27 -7.83
C LEU A 148 7.90 -10.76 -6.58
N ALA A 149 7.17 -10.33 -5.54
CA ALA A 149 7.78 -9.85 -4.29
C ALA A 149 8.64 -10.94 -3.62
N GLY A 150 8.13 -12.18 -3.56
CA GLY A 150 8.84 -13.32 -2.98
C GLY A 150 10.09 -13.71 -3.77
N ILE A 151 10.00 -13.83 -5.09
CA ILE A 151 11.13 -14.17 -5.96
C ILE A 151 12.22 -13.10 -5.85
N MET A 152 11.85 -11.82 -5.91
CA MET A 152 12.80 -10.71 -5.83
C MET A 152 13.50 -10.65 -4.47
N ALA A 153 12.81 -10.97 -3.38
CA ALA A 153 13.41 -11.06 -2.04
C ALA A 153 14.23 -12.35 -1.84
N ALA A 154 13.93 -13.42 -2.56
CA ALA A 154 14.68 -14.67 -2.51
C ALA A 154 15.95 -14.64 -3.35
N LEU A 155 15.96 -13.88 -4.47
CA LEU A 155 17.06 -13.81 -5.42
C LEU A 155 18.43 -13.49 -4.77
N PRO A 156 18.54 -12.56 -3.80
CA PRO A 156 19.80 -12.31 -3.09
C PRO A 156 20.43 -13.50 -2.36
N PHE A 157 19.67 -14.56 -2.06
CA PHE A 157 20.20 -15.77 -1.43
C PHE A 157 20.82 -16.74 -2.43
N PHE A 158 20.40 -16.70 -3.69
CA PHE A 158 20.85 -17.63 -4.74
C PHE A 158 22.01 -17.08 -5.58
N VAL A 159 22.24 -15.77 -5.54
CA VAL A 159 23.35 -15.15 -6.27
C VAL A 159 24.64 -15.29 -5.47
N ALA A 160 25.58 -16.09 -5.98
CA ALA A 160 26.93 -16.17 -5.43
C ALA A 160 27.64 -14.81 -5.62
N THR A 161 28.15 -14.25 -4.53
CA THR A 161 28.81 -12.94 -4.57
C THR A 161 30.14 -12.95 -3.81
N PRO A 162 31.14 -12.21 -4.32
CA PRO A 162 32.50 -12.25 -3.77
C PRO A 162 32.65 -11.53 -2.41
N ASN A 163 31.75 -10.59 -2.07
CA ASN A 163 31.89 -9.73 -0.87
C ASN A 163 31.03 -10.21 0.33
N GLY A 164 30.66 -11.49 0.35
CA GLY A 164 29.81 -12.09 1.38
C GLY A 164 28.32 -11.81 1.20
N ALA A 165 27.53 -12.03 2.26
CA ALA A 165 26.07 -11.91 2.21
C ALA A 165 25.59 -10.58 1.60
N ILE A 166 24.56 -10.66 0.75
CA ILE A 166 23.98 -9.51 0.03
C ILE A 166 23.14 -8.65 0.96
N TYR A 167 22.37 -9.29 1.85
CA TYR A 167 21.65 -8.61 2.91
C TYR A 167 22.59 -8.22 4.04
N GLY A 168 22.41 -7.01 4.57
CA GLY A 168 23.20 -6.48 5.66
C GLY A 168 22.83 -5.04 6.00
N PRO A 169 23.68 -4.35 6.77
CA PRO A 169 23.44 -2.96 7.17
C PRO A 169 23.39 -2.03 5.95
N ASP A 170 22.34 -1.23 5.87
CA ASP A 170 22.15 -0.17 4.87
C ASP A 170 21.62 1.10 5.57
N GLY A 171 22.54 1.98 5.95
CA GLY A 171 22.24 3.18 6.72
C GLY A 171 21.77 2.84 8.14
N ILE A 172 20.52 3.19 8.45
CA ILE A 172 19.90 3.01 9.78
C ILE A 172 19.07 1.73 9.91
N MET A 173 18.97 0.97 8.82
CA MET A 173 18.17 -0.25 8.73
C MET A 173 18.93 -1.35 8.01
N CYS A 174 18.36 -2.54 7.95
CA CYS A 174 18.92 -3.63 7.17
C CYS A 174 18.28 -3.70 5.79
N GLY A 175 19.10 -3.93 4.77
CA GLY A 175 18.72 -3.94 3.37
C GLY A 175 19.74 -4.63 2.49
N ILE A 176 19.71 -4.35 1.19
CA ILE A 176 20.75 -4.79 0.26
C ILE A 176 21.96 -3.88 0.46
N ARG A 177 23.11 -4.47 0.79
CA ARG A 177 24.34 -3.73 1.11
C ARG A 177 24.76 -2.81 -0.04
N SER A 178 25.30 -1.65 0.32
CA SER A 178 25.84 -0.65 -0.63
C SER A 178 26.98 -1.17 -1.51
N ALA A 179 27.66 -2.25 -1.10
CA ALA A 179 28.67 -2.94 -1.90
C ALA A 179 28.11 -3.52 -3.21
N TYR A 180 26.80 -3.77 -3.30
CA TYR A 180 26.14 -4.36 -4.46
C TYR A 180 25.21 -3.34 -5.15
N VAL A 181 25.77 -2.22 -5.62
CA VAL A 181 25.02 -1.09 -6.20
C VAL A 181 24.11 -1.53 -7.35
N GLN A 182 24.61 -2.35 -8.28
CA GLN A 182 23.83 -2.83 -9.42
C GLN A 182 22.64 -3.68 -8.96
N LEU A 183 22.88 -4.64 -8.06
CA LEU A 183 21.83 -5.52 -7.55
C LEU A 183 20.77 -4.74 -6.76
N ARG A 184 21.20 -3.79 -5.92
CA ARG A 184 20.30 -2.87 -5.21
C ARG A 184 19.46 -2.06 -6.19
N PHE A 185 20.04 -1.57 -7.29
CA PHE A 185 19.31 -0.82 -8.29
C PHE A 185 18.21 -1.66 -8.93
N PHE A 186 18.53 -2.87 -9.41
CA PHE A 186 17.55 -3.74 -10.09
C PHE A 186 16.52 -4.35 -9.16
N LEU A 187 16.89 -4.75 -7.94
CA LEU A 187 16.00 -5.47 -7.04
C LEU A 187 15.14 -4.56 -6.15
N HIS A 188 15.57 -3.33 -5.94
CA HIS A 188 14.90 -2.41 -5.02
C HIS A 188 14.50 -1.10 -5.70
N LEU A 189 15.46 -0.33 -6.25
CA LEU A 189 15.17 1.02 -6.75
C LEU A 189 14.32 1.02 -8.02
N LEU A 190 14.66 0.19 -9.01
CA LEU A 190 13.98 0.16 -10.31
C LEU A 190 12.49 -0.20 -10.18
N PRO A 191 12.09 -1.25 -9.43
CA PRO A 191 10.68 -1.55 -9.19
C PRO A 191 9.93 -0.40 -8.51
N ILE A 192 10.54 0.26 -7.52
CA ILE A 192 9.93 1.41 -6.82
C ILE A 192 9.73 2.57 -7.78
N LEU A 193 10.73 2.88 -8.61
CA LEU A 193 10.66 3.96 -9.60
C LEU A 193 9.58 3.69 -10.65
N VAL A 194 9.53 2.47 -11.18
CA VAL A 194 8.50 2.08 -12.15
C VAL A 194 7.11 2.17 -11.51
N ALA A 195 6.95 1.67 -10.29
CA ALA A 195 5.68 1.74 -9.58
C ALA A 195 5.25 3.18 -9.27
N SER A 196 6.17 4.05 -8.85
CA SER A 196 5.86 5.45 -8.54
C SER A 196 5.49 6.25 -9.78
N VAL A 197 6.21 6.07 -10.90
CA VAL A 197 5.88 6.74 -12.17
C VAL A 197 4.55 6.26 -12.73
N LEU A 198 4.31 4.95 -12.77
CA LEU A 198 3.03 4.40 -13.26
C LEU A 198 1.85 4.85 -12.40
N SER A 199 1.99 4.80 -11.07
CA SER A 199 0.93 5.25 -10.17
C SER A 199 0.68 6.75 -10.31
N ALA A 200 1.72 7.58 -10.40
CA ALA A 200 1.57 9.01 -10.61
C ALA A 200 0.81 9.33 -11.91
N ILE A 201 1.14 8.67 -13.02
CA ILE A 201 0.45 8.84 -14.31
C ILE A 201 -1.03 8.42 -14.18
N LEU A 202 -1.30 7.21 -13.66
CA LEU A 202 -2.65 6.67 -13.57
C LEU A 202 -3.53 7.51 -12.65
N TYR A 203 -3.05 7.88 -11.46
CA TYR A 203 -3.81 8.72 -10.54
C TYR A 203 -4.03 10.12 -11.07
N SER A 204 -3.07 10.68 -11.82
CA SER A 204 -3.26 11.98 -12.49
C SER A 204 -4.39 11.91 -13.52
N VAL A 205 -4.43 10.86 -14.34
CA VAL A 205 -5.51 10.68 -15.32
C VAL A 205 -6.84 10.43 -14.63
N ILE A 206 -6.89 9.57 -13.61
CA ILE A 206 -8.09 9.34 -12.79
C ILE A 206 -8.60 10.66 -12.20
N PHE A 207 -7.71 11.48 -11.64
CA PHE A 207 -8.06 12.78 -11.09
C PHE A 207 -8.67 13.71 -12.15
N LEU A 208 -8.07 13.80 -13.35
CA LEU A 208 -8.58 14.62 -14.44
C LEU A 208 -9.96 14.15 -14.94
N VAL A 209 -10.18 12.84 -15.02
CA VAL A 209 -11.47 12.24 -15.38
C VAL A 209 -12.50 12.47 -14.27
N LEU A 210 -12.15 12.24 -13.01
CA LEU A 210 -13.04 12.46 -11.86
C LEU A 210 -13.46 13.92 -11.78
N ARG A 211 -12.51 14.84 -11.97
CA ARG A 211 -12.80 16.26 -12.02
C ARG A 211 -13.77 16.54 -13.16
N GLY A 212 -13.78 15.79 -14.26
CA GLY A 212 -14.62 16.03 -15.45
C GLY A 212 -13.90 16.86 -16.53
N THR A 213 -12.57 17.00 -16.46
CA THR A 213 -11.79 17.74 -17.48
C THR A 213 -11.66 16.91 -18.76
N ILE A 214 -11.62 15.58 -18.63
CA ILE A 214 -11.35 14.67 -19.75
C ILE A 214 -12.46 13.62 -19.84
N VAL A 215 -13.12 13.54 -21.00
CA VAL A 215 -14.03 12.46 -21.36
C VAL A 215 -13.37 11.62 -22.44
N LEU A 216 -13.15 10.33 -22.16
CA LEU A 216 -12.41 9.38 -23.02
C LEU A 216 -13.34 8.41 -23.79
N GLN A 217 -14.65 8.66 -23.84
CA GLN A 217 -15.56 7.82 -24.63
C GLN A 217 -15.39 8.11 -26.13
N GLY A 218 -14.67 7.23 -26.84
CA GLY A 218 -14.51 7.27 -28.30
C GLY A 218 -13.52 8.30 -28.85
N GLY A 219 -12.82 9.04 -27.98
CA GLY A 219 -11.82 10.05 -28.31
C GLY A 219 -11.42 10.87 -27.08
N VAL A 220 -10.37 11.70 -27.17
CA VAL A 220 -9.98 12.62 -26.09
C VAL A 220 -10.75 13.94 -26.26
N ARG A 221 -11.78 14.17 -25.44
CA ARG A 221 -12.45 15.48 -25.36
C ARG A 221 -12.06 16.18 -24.06
N LEU A 222 -11.46 17.36 -24.19
CA LEU A 222 -11.12 18.25 -23.08
C LEU A 222 -12.27 19.23 -22.87
N THR A 223 -13.05 19.06 -21.81
CA THR A 223 -14.12 19.99 -21.43
C THR A 223 -13.57 20.93 -20.35
N LEU A 224 -13.19 22.13 -20.78
CA LEU A 224 -12.67 23.19 -19.89
C LEU A 224 -13.78 24.08 -19.31
N ASP A 225 -15.00 24.02 -19.87
CA ASP A 225 -16.13 24.82 -19.42
C ASP A 225 -16.76 24.24 -18.13
N PRO A 226 -16.85 25.01 -17.02
CA PRO A 226 -17.41 24.54 -15.76
C PRO A 226 -18.89 24.13 -15.82
N THR A 227 -19.70 24.74 -16.70
CA THR A 227 -21.15 24.51 -16.77
C THR A 227 -21.50 23.21 -17.51
N GLU A 228 -20.78 22.87 -18.58
CA GLU A 228 -20.96 21.61 -19.32
C GLU A 228 -20.41 20.38 -18.58
N ARG A 229 -19.49 20.60 -17.64
CA ARG A 229 -18.80 19.57 -16.86
C ARG A 229 -19.74 18.69 -16.02
N TRP A 230 -20.86 19.27 -15.59
CA TRP A 230 -21.83 18.62 -14.69
C TRP A 230 -23.13 18.23 -15.41
N SER A 231 -23.44 18.84 -16.56
CA SER A 231 -24.71 18.64 -17.27
C SER A 231 -24.77 17.32 -18.06
N GLY A 232 -23.62 16.78 -18.50
CA GLY A 232 -23.55 15.54 -19.28
C GLY A 232 -23.29 14.25 -18.48
N ARG A 233 -23.27 14.31 -17.15
CA ARG A 233 -22.84 13.20 -16.29
C ARG A 233 -24.03 12.43 -15.73
N ASP A 234 -24.03 11.11 -15.92
CA ASP A 234 -25.07 10.18 -15.46
C ASP A 234 -25.44 10.44 -14.00
N GLU A 235 -26.74 10.61 -13.71
CA GLU A 235 -27.26 11.04 -12.41
C GLU A 235 -26.90 10.06 -11.28
N ASN A 236 -26.79 8.78 -11.62
CA ASN A 236 -26.31 7.74 -10.71
C ASN A 236 -24.84 7.92 -10.31
N TYR A 237 -24.00 8.42 -11.23
CA TYR A 237 -22.58 8.66 -10.97
C TYR A 237 -22.36 9.90 -10.10
N ASN A 238 -23.13 10.96 -10.31
CA ASN A 238 -23.11 12.14 -9.45
C ASN A 238 -23.50 11.79 -8.01
N ARG A 239 -24.52 10.93 -7.84
CA ARG A 239 -24.94 10.42 -6.53
C ARG A 239 -23.86 9.54 -5.88
N PHE A 240 -23.17 8.71 -6.65
CA PHE A 240 -22.05 7.91 -6.16
C PHE A 240 -20.87 8.78 -5.72
N LEU A 241 -20.47 9.77 -6.53
CA LEU A 241 -19.40 10.71 -6.19
C LEU A 241 -19.73 11.53 -4.95
N ALA A 242 -20.96 12.01 -4.81
CA ALA A 242 -21.40 12.74 -3.62
C ALA A 242 -21.30 11.86 -2.36
N ARG A 243 -21.63 10.56 -2.46
CA ARG A 243 -21.50 9.60 -1.35
C ARG A 243 -20.04 9.32 -0.99
N VAL A 244 -19.16 9.14 -1.98
CA VAL A 244 -17.73 8.91 -1.76
C VAL A 244 -17.04 10.16 -1.21
N ALA A 245 -17.33 11.34 -1.77
CA ALA A 245 -16.79 12.60 -1.26
C ALA A 245 -17.23 12.85 0.18
N ARG A 246 -18.50 12.59 0.50
CA ARG A 246 -19.02 12.71 1.87
C ARG A 246 -18.33 11.72 2.81
N SER A 247 -18.05 10.48 2.40
CA SER A 247 -17.34 9.51 3.25
C SER A 247 -15.84 9.83 3.42
N MET A 248 -15.19 10.46 2.43
CA MET A 248 -13.79 10.90 2.53
C MET A 248 -13.64 12.20 3.33
N ILE A 249 -14.64 13.09 3.34
CA ILE A 249 -14.66 14.32 4.14
C ILE A 249 -14.70 14.03 5.66
N TRP A 250 -15.31 12.93 6.08
CA TRP A 250 -15.36 12.52 7.49
C TRP A 250 -14.11 11.76 7.96
N TYR A 251 -13.19 11.42 7.05
CA TYR A 251 -11.98 10.64 7.38
C TYR A 251 -11.05 11.33 8.41
N PRO A 252 -10.88 12.67 8.42
CA PRO A 252 -10.09 13.34 9.46
C PRO A 252 -10.82 13.49 10.81
N VAL A 253 -12.16 13.54 10.80
CA VAL A 253 -12.97 13.88 11.99
C VAL A 253 -13.39 12.62 12.77
N GLY A 254 -13.49 11.47 12.11
CA GLY A 254 -13.82 10.19 12.75
C GLY A 254 -12.78 9.64 13.73
N VAL A 255 -11.60 10.26 13.82
CA VAL A 255 -10.57 9.91 14.83
C VAL A 255 -10.87 10.54 16.20
N CYS A 256 -11.69 11.59 16.27
CA CYS A 256 -11.96 12.30 17.53
C CYS A 256 -13.38 12.13 18.10
N ASP A 257 -14.33 11.52 17.38
CA ASP A 257 -15.72 11.51 17.83
C ASP A 257 -16.36 10.12 17.76
N THR A 258 -16.46 9.45 18.90
CA THR A 258 -17.17 8.17 19.09
C THR A 258 -18.67 8.27 18.75
N ASN A 259 -19.23 9.48 18.68
CA ASN A 259 -20.63 9.70 18.29
C ASN A 259 -20.86 9.88 16.78
N ALA A 260 -19.82 10.14 15.98
CA ALA A 260 -19.96 10.28 14.52
C ALA A 260 -20.24 8.94 13.80
N ILE A 261 -19.97 7.80 14.46
CA ILE A 261 -20.27 6.46 13.93
C ILE A 261 -21.78 6.20 13.83
N LYS A 262 -22.60 6.88 14.63
CA LYS A 262 -24.07 6.75 14.59
C LYS A 262 -24.70 7.45 13.38
N MET A 263 -24.10 8.53 12.87
CA MET A 263 -24.68 9.35 11.79
C MET A 263 -24.37 8.85 10.36
N ILE A 264 -23.55 7.80 10.23
CA ILE A 264 -23.28 7.14 8.94
C ILE A 264 -24.26 5.97 8.70
N PHE A 265 -25.08 5.62 9.70
CA PHE A 265 -26.00 4.47 9.70
C PHE A 265 -27.47 4.86 9.97
N ASP A 266 -27.84 6.08 9.59
CA ASP A 266 -29.19 6.45 9.12
C ASP A 266 -29.03 7.08 7.71
#